data_AF-A0AAX0WQU3-F1
#
_entry.id   AF-A0AAX0WQU3-F1
#
_cell.length_a   1.000
_cell.length_b   1.000
_cell.length_c   1.000
_cell.angle_alpha   90.00
_cell.angle_beta   90.00
_cell.angle_gamma   90.00
#
_symmetry.space_group_name_H-M   'P 1'
#
loop_
_entity.id
_entity.type
_entity.pdbx_description
1 polymer ?
#
loop_
_entity_poly.entity_id
_entity_poly.type
_entity_poly.pdbx_seq_one_letter_code
_entity_poly.pdbx_strand_id
1 'polypeptide(L)'
;MLSSSSEYIQALREGKYLQFLGWTDFITQKYALKDADDTVNFLIFEWLNNVYLEVDAKKLNISDRLEEEDKKLTLLQEDAKKLAVLQAVCDLEYRPLRGKLEYSLKIISSALFICMVFQKSDIHVALPSEEKVMKDTVNPLIEKSLRELNQFIYQERLEGMQTQFYQWVEHVDAKDVADVFQKVDAITKPRYLLEDYILHLERIKLKDDELYATRLSMARRFLGYLYEQTELAADVKEVIATYVNSLRELHPGKGEVDRLDEISPPSTLAHTWRWVTGIGVSFFSIVLHEKTIGELITGTAMTFNSIDTVNSELKK
;
A
#
# COMPACT_ATOMS: atom_id res chain seq x y z
N MET A 1 -3.39 -4.73 -11.70
CA MET A 1 -4.20 -5.76 -11.00
C MET A 1 -4.02 -7.07 -11.73
N LEU A 2 -3.98 -8.18 -11.00
CA LEU A 2 -3.94 -9.53 -11.59
C LEU A 2 -5.26 -9.86 -12.29
N SER A 3 -5.22 -10.83 -13.20
CA SER A 3 -6.29 -11.15 -14.15
C SER A 3 -7.24 -12.24 -13.67
N SER A 4 -6.83 -13.05 -12.68
CA SER A 4 -7.61 -14.17 -12.17
C SER A 4 -7.44 -14.36 -10.65
N SER A 5 -8.40 -15.04 -10.02
CA SER A 5 -8.30 -15.45 -8.61
C SER A 5 -7.15 -16.43 -8.37
N SER A 6 -6.83 -17.30 -9.35
CA SER A 6 -5.68 -18.21 -9.25
C SER A 6 -4.36 -17.47 -9.06
N GLU A 7 -4.16 -16.34 -9.72
CA GLU A 7 -2.95 -15.52 -9.57
C GLU A 7 -2.86 -14.90 -8.17
N TYR A 8 -3.98 -14.48 -7.58
CA TYR A 8 -4.01 -13.97 -6.20
C TYR A 8 -3.73 -15.07 -5.18
N ILE A 9 -4.34 -16.25 -5.33
CA ILE A 9 -4.07 -17.40 -4.45
C ILE A 9 -2.61 -17.85 -4.59
N GLN A 10 -2.06 -17.82 -5.81
CA GLN A 10 -0.63 -18.08 -6.02
C GLN A 10 0.24 -17.03 -5.32
N ALA A 11 -0.14 -15.74 -5.36
CA ALA A 11 0.56 -14.69 -4.63
C ALA A 11 0.58 -14.94 -3.10
N LEU A 12 -0.50 -15.48 -2.51
CA LEU A 12 -0.51 -15.92 -1.11
C LEU A 12 0.56 -16.99 -0.85
N ARG A 13 0.60 -18.03 -1.71
CA ARG A 13 1.52 -19.16 -1.56
C ARG A 13 2.98 -18.76 -1.71
N GLU A 14 3.25 -17.78 -2.58
CA GLU A 14 4.57 -17.17 -2.80
C GLU A 14 4.96 -16.13 -1.74
N GLY A 15 4.06 -15.80 -0.80
CA GLY A 15 4.31 -14.80 0.24
C GLY A 15 4.26 -13.35 -0.27
N LYS A 16 3.61 -13.09 -1.40
CA LYS A 16 3.36 -11.76 -1.98
C LYS A 16 2.07 -11.16 -1.41
N TYR A 17 2.08 -10.92 -0.10
CA TYR A 17 0.85 -10.65 0.65
C TYR A 17 0.12 -9.35 0.28
N LEU A 18 0.82 -8.27 -0.05
CA LEU A 18 0.16 -7.03 -0.48
C LEU A 18 -0.57 -7.20 -1.82
N GLN A 19 -0.01 -8.03 -2.71
CA GLN A 19 -0.67 -8.39 -3.96
C GLN A 19 -1.89 -9.26 -3.70
N PHE A 20 -1.76 -10.28 -2.83
CA PHE A 20 -2.87 -11.11 -2.40
C PHE A 20 -4.04 -10.32 -1.79
N LEU A 21 -3.76 -9.34 -0.92
CA LEU A 21 -4.80 -8.51 -0.30
C LEU A 21 -5.59 -7.67 -1.33
N GLY A 22 -5.03 -7.43 -2.52
CA GLY A 22 -5.74 -6.82 -3.65
C GLY A 22 -6.85 -7.70 -4.25
N TRP A 23 -6.96 -8.97 -3.83
CA TRP A 23 -7.97 -9.89 -4.35
C TRP A 23 -9.40 -9.42 -4.05
N THR A 24 -9.64 -8.76 -2.91
CA THR A 24 -10.97 -8.20 -2.59
C THR A 24 -11.40 -7.13 -3.59
N ASP A 25 -10.47 -6.29 -4.03
CA ASP A 25 -10.75 -5.27 -5.06
C ASP A 25 -11.04 -5.92 -6.40
N PHE A 26 -10.26 -6.94 -6.75
CA PHE A 26 -10.49 -7.71 -7.98
C PHE A 26 -11.88 -8.35 -7.99
N ILE A 27 -12.27 -9.03 -6.92
CA ILE A 27 -13.58 -9.70 -6.81
C ILE A 27 -14.73 -8.69 -6.87
N THR A 28 -14.63 -7.59 -6.11
CA THR A 28 -15.67 -6.56 -6.10
C THR A 28 -15.82 -5.88 -7.46
N GLN A 29 -14.72 -5.65 -8.18
CA GLN A 29 -14.76 -5.09 -9.54
C GLN A 29 -15.25 -6.10 -10.58
N LYS A 30 -14.72 -7.33 -10.58
CA LYS A 30 -15.08 -8.39 -11.53
C LYS A 30 -16.58 -8.68 -11.53
N TYR A 31 -17.20 -8.67 -10.35
CA TYR A 31 -18.61 -9.03 -10.17
C TYR A 31 -19.52 -7.83 -9.82
N ALA A 32 -19.00 -6.60 -9.86
CA ALA A 32 -19.72 -5.37 -9.53
C ALA A 32 -20.46 -5.43 -8.17
N LEU A 33 -19.77 -6.00 -7.16
CA LEU A 33 -20.33 -6.21 -5.82
C LEU A 33 -20.35 -4.91 -5.02
N LYS A 34 -21.38 -4.75 -4.20
CA LYS A 34 -21.57 -3.57 -3.33
C LYS A 34 -21.54 -3.91 -1.84
N ASP A 35 -21.83 -5.17 -1.50
CA ASP A 35 -22.03 -5.61 -0.13
C ASP A 35 -20.90 -6.55 0.32
N ALA A 36 -20.56 -6.49 1.61
CA ALA A 36 -19.51 -7.33 2.19
C ALA A 36 -19.89 -8.82 2.16
N ASP A 37 -21.15 -9.15 2.42
CA ASP A 37 -21.65 -10.52 2.42
C ASP A 37 -21.54 -11.17 1.03
N ASP A 38 -21.89 -10.43 -0.02
CA ASP A 38 -21.67 -10.87 -1.40
C ASP A 38 -20.18 -11.12 -1.65
N THR A 39 -19.33 -10.19 -1.21
CA THR A 39 -17.87 -10.30 -1.41
C THR A 39 -17.32 -11.55 -0.76
N VAL A 40 -17.77 -11.88 0.46
CA VAL A 40 -17.40 -13.13 1.15
C VAL A 40 -17.88 -14.35 0.36
N ASN A 41 -19.13 -14.37 -0.10
CA ASN A 41 -19.67 -15.50 -0.87
C ASN A 41 -18.90 -15.74 -2.18
N PHE A 42 -18.52 -14.67 -2.87
CA PHE A 42 -17.73 -14.76 -4.09
C PHE A 42 -16.29 -15.18 -3.83
N LEU A 43 -15.68 -14.75 -2.73
CA LEU A 43 -14.37 -15.24 -2.30
C LEU A 43 -14.43 -16.75 -1.99
N ILE A 44 -15.46 -17.22 -1.28
CA ILE A 44 -15.67 -18.64 -1.01
C ILE A 44 -15.78 -19.43 -2.32
N PHE A 45 -16.65 -18.96 -3.23
CA PHE A 45 -16.86 -19.58 -4.53
C PHE A 45 -15.57 -19.69 -5.34
N GLU A 46 -14.84 -18.58 -5.47
CA GLU A 46 -13.59 -18.51 -6.22
C GLU A 46 -12.48 -19.36 -5.58
N TRP A 47 -12.33 -19.34 -4.26
CA TRP A 47 -11.31 -20.12 -3.57
C TRP A 47 -11.53 -21.62 -3.77
N LEU A 48 -12.77 -22.08 -3.58
CA LEU A 48 -13.12 -23.49 -3.77
C LEU A 48 -12.90 -23.91 -5.21
N ASN A 49 -13.34 -23.11 -6.18
CA ASN A 49 -13.14 -23.43 -7.61
C ASN A 49 -11.66 -23.62 -7.95
N ASN A 50 -10.79 -22.74 -7.46
CA ASN A 50 -9.35 -22.85 -7.70
C ASN A 50 -8.72 -24.07 -7.00
N VAL A 51 -9.15 -24.41 -5.78
CA VAL A 51 -8.70 -25.63 -5.09
C VAL A 51 -9.13 -26.88 -5.85
N TYR A 52 -10.37 -26.94 -6.33
CA TYR A 52 -10.87 -28.07 -7.12
C TYR A 52 -10.13 -28.21 -8.46
N LEU A 53 -9.98 -27.11 -9.20
CA LEU A 53 -9.29 -27.09 -10.50
C LEU A 53 -7.83 -27.52 -10.40
N GLU A 54 -7.11 -27.11 -9.35
CA GLU A 54 -5.71 -27.49 -9.18
C GLU A 54 -5.54 -28.98 -8.87
N VAL A 55 -6.45 -29.54 -8.07
CA VAL A 55 -6.46 -30.98 -7.81
C VAL A 55 -6.79 -31.74 -9.09
N ASP A 56 -7.76 -31.27 -9.88
CA ASP A 56 -8.12 -31.87 -11.17
C ASP A 56 -6.97 -31.79 -12.20
N ALA A 57 -6.23 -30.68 -12.26
CA ALA A 57 -5.06 -30.55 -13.13
C ALA A 57 -3.94 -31.54 -12.77
N LYS A 58 -3.74 -31.81 -11.47
CA LYS A 58 -2.76 -32.79 -10.98
C LYS A 58 -3.19 -34.26 -11.24
N LYS A 59 -4.49 -34.53 -11.46
CA LYS A 59 -5.01 -35.87 -11.83
C LYS A 59 -4.63 -36.35 -13.21
N LEU A 60 -4.27 -35.46 -14.14
CA LEU A 60 -3.79 -35.88 -15.46
C LEU A 60 -2.52 -36.77 -15.39
N ASN A 61 -1.94 -36.93 -14.19
CA ASN A 61 -0.78 -37.78 -13.94
C ASN A 61 -1.03 -39.05 -13.10
N ILE A 62 -2.14 -39.24 -12.35
CA ILE A 62 -2.37 -40.45 -11.52
C ILE A 62 -3.88 -40.73 -11.31
N SER A 63 -4.27 -42.01 -11.41
CA SER A 63 -5.64 -42.53 -11.25
C SER A 63 -5.87 -43.12 -9.86
N ASP A 64 -6.34 -42.34 -8.87
CA ASP A 64 -7.03 -42.86 -7.68
C ASP A 64 -7.88 -41.79 -6.98
N ARG A 65 -9.14 -42.12 -6.65
CA ARG A 65 -10.15 -41.19 -6.07
C ARG A 65 -10.00 -40.96 -4.56
N LEU A 66 -9.37 -41.87 -3.83
CA LEU A 66 -9.16 -41.72 -2.38
C LEU A 66 -8.02 -40.75 -2.04
N GLU A 67 -7.02 -40.62 -2.92
CA GLU A 67 -5.96 -39.60 -2.76
C GLU A 67 -6.47 -38.16 -3.01
N GLU A 68 -7.67 -38.01 -3.58
CA GLU A 68 -8.16 -36.73 -4.08
C GLU A 68 -8.71 -35.84 -2.97
N GLU A 69 -9.49 -36.40 -2.05
CA GLU A 69 -10.05 -35.67 -0.91
C GLU A 69 -8.94 -35.27 0.06
N ASP A 70 -7.98 -36.17 0.29
CA ASP A 70 -6.77 -35.89 1.08
C ASP A 70 -5.92 -34.77 0.44
N LYS A 71 -5.78 -34.74 -0.90
CA LYS A 71 -5.05 -33.66 -1.58
C LYS A 71 -5.76 -32.31 -1.50
N LYS A 72 -7.10 -32.28 -1.63
CA LYS A 72 -7.89 -31.04 -1.41
C LYS A 72 -7.73 -30.55 0.02
N LEU A 73 -7.74 -31.49 0.99
CA LEU A 73 -7.51 -31.22 2.41
C LEU A 73 -6.16 -30.55 2.64
N THR A 74 -5.11 -31.03 1.98
CA THR A 74 -3.77 -30.44 2.13
C THR A 74 -3.66 -29.02 1.55
N LEU A 75 -4.24 -28.71 0.39
CA LEU A 75 -4.07 -27.40 -0.25
C LEU A 75 -4.76 -26.26 0.51
N LEU A 76 -6.01 -26.44 0.93
CA LEU A 76 -6.71 -25.39 1.68
C LEU A 76 -6.06 -25.17 3.05
N GLN A 77 -5.56 -26.23 3.68
CA GLN A 77 -4.82 -26.14 4.93
C GLN A 77 -3.48 -25.41 4.75
N GLU A 78 -2.77 -25.64 3.65
CA GLU A 78 -1.55 -24.90 3.30
C GLU A 78 -1.83 -23.41 3.09
N ASP A 79 -2.89 -23.08 2.34
CA ASP A 79 -3.35 -21.70 2.14
C ASP A 79 -3.68 -21.03 3.48
N ALA A 80 -4.39 -21.75 4.37
CA ALA A 80 -4.73 -21.26 5.70
C ALA A 80 -3.48 -20.98 6.56
N LYS A 81 -2.47 -21.85 6.52
CA LYS A 81 -1.19 -21.62 7.22
C LYS A 81 -0.44 -20.42 6.64
N LYS A 82 -0.46 -20.21 5.33
CA LYS A 82 0.14 -19.01 4.71
C LYS A 82 -0.58 -17.74 5.14
N LEU A 83 -1.91 -17.79 5.26
CA LEU A 83 -2.70 -16.68 5.78
C LEU A 83 -2.45 -16.43 7.28
N ALA A 84 -2.20 -17.48 8.06
CA ALA A 84 -1.84 -17.36 9.47
C ALA A 84 -0.55 -16.56 9.69
N VAL A 85 0.46 -16.71 8.82
CA VAL A 85 1.67 -15.86 8.83
C VAL A 85 1.32 -14.38 8.65
N LEU A 86 0.44 -14.07 7.68
CA LEU A 86 0.00 -12.70 7.44
C LEU A 86 -0.81 -12.14 8.61
N GLN A 87 -1.67 -12.96 9.22
CA GLN A 87 -2.42 -12.59 10.43
C GLN A 87 -1.48 -12.28 11.59
N ALA A 88 -0.45 -13.10 11.82
CA ALA A 88 0.56 -12.85 12.85
C ALA A 88 1.26 -11.49 12.64
N VAL A 89 1.56 -11.14 11.38
CA VAL A 89 2.12 -9.82 11.02
C VAL A 89 1.11 -8.68 11.27
N CYS A 90 -0.19 -8.92 11.02
CA CYS A 90 -1.25 -7.96 11.31
C CYS A 90 -1.38 -7.66 12.82
N ASP A 91 -1.18 -8.67 13.65
CA ASP A 91 -1.35 -8.60 15.11
C ASP A 91 -0.16 -7.97 15.84
N LEU A 92 0.95 -7.70 15.14
CA LEU A 92 2.08 -6.95 15.69
C LEU A 92 1.66 -5.55 16.15
N GLU A 93 2.26 -5.07 17.24
CA GLU A 93 1.95 -3.74 17.82
C GLU A 93 2.15 -2.59 16.83
N TYR A 94 3.13 -2.72 15.93
CA TYR A 94 3.42 -1.72 14.90
C TYR A 94 2.29 -1.58 13.85
N ARG A 95 1.44 -2.61 13.71
CA ARG A 95 0.29 -2.67 12.78
C ARG A 95 0.67 -2.26 11.35
N PRO A 96 1.46 -3.08 10.64
CA PRO A 96 1.88 -2.79 9.27
C PRO A 96 0.73 -2.88 8.26
N LEU A 97 -0.39 -3.49 8.64
CA LEU A 97 -1.64 -3.52 7.86
C LEU A 97 -2.68 -2.66 8.59
N ARG A 98 -3.19 -1.63 7.91
CA ARG A 98 -4.19 -0.70 8.44
C ARG A 98 -5.25 -0.39 7.40
N GLY A 99 -6.41 0.07 7.87
CA GLY A 99 -7.49 0.54 7.01
C GLY A 99 -7.93 -0.53 6.02
N LYS A 100 -7.78 -0.22 4.73
CA LYS A 100 -8.21 -1.13 3.65
C LYS A 100 -7.52 -2.48 3.67
N LEU A 101 -6.22 -2.54 3.97
CA LEU A 101 -5.46 -3.80 3.98
C LEU A 101 -5.93 -4.75 5.10
N GLU A 102 -6.15 -4.19 6.29
CA GLU A 102 -6.68 -4.94 7.43
C GLU A 102 -8.12 -5.42 7.17
N TYR A 103 -8.95 -4.56 6.55
CA TYR A 103 -10.30 -4.93 6.14
C TYR A 103 -10.29 -6.08 5.13
N SER A 104 -9.46 -6.01 4.10
CA SER A 104 -9.30 -7.09 3.11
C SER A 104 -8.89 -8.41 3.77
N LEU A 105 -7.94 -8.37 4.70
CA LEU A 105 -7.53 -9.56 5.45
C LEU A 105 -8.71 -10.18 6.21
N LYS A 106 -9.50 -9.38 6.94
CA LYS A 106 -10.67 -9.88 7.70
C LYS A 106 -11.74 -10.51 6.82
N ILE A 107 -12.03 -9.92 5.66
CA ILE A 107 -13.00 -10.43 4.70
C ILE A 107 -12.53 -11.76 4.09
N ILE A 108 -11.25 -11.83 3.70
CA ILE A 108 -10.62 -13.04 3.17
C ILE A 108 -10.59 -14.16 4.23
N SER A 109 -10.21 -13.85 5.48
CA SER A 109 -10.20 -14.83 6.59
C SER A 109 -11.59 -15.38 6.86
N SER A 110 -12.62 -14.53 6.83
CA SER A 110 -14.03 -14.98 6.96
C SER A 110 -14.42 -15.99 5.88
N ALA A 111 -14.06 -15.71 4.62
CA ALA A 111 -14.29 -16.63 3.51
C ALA A 111 -13.53 -17.94 3.70
N LEU A 112 -12.25 -17.89 4.08
CA LEU A 112 -11.42 -19.06 4.35
C LEU A 112 -12.03 -19.97 5.42
N PHE A 113 -12.52 -19.41 6.52
CA PHE A 113 -13.13 -20.22 7.58
C PHE A 113 -14.35 -20.99 7.09
N ILE A 114 -15.18 -20.38 6.24
CA ILE A 114 -16.33 -21.05 5.63
C ILE A 114 -15.87 -22.14 4.65
N CYS A 115 -14.83 -21.89 3.85
CA CYS A 115 -14.22 -22.92 3.01
C CYS A 115 -13.73 -24.13 3.84
N MET A 116 -13.05 -23.87 4.96
CA MET A 116 -12.57 -24.92 5.88
C MET A 116 -13.73 -25.68 6.52
N VAL A 117 -14.84 -25.00 6.86
CA VAL A 117 -16.06 -25.65 7.35
C VAL A 117 -16.65 -26.57 6.28
N PHE A 118 -16.82 -26.11 5.04
CA PHE A 118 -17.34 -26.95 3.96
C PHE A 118 -16.46 -28.17 3.72
N GLN A 119 -15.14 -27.98 3.74
CA GLN A 119 -14.19 -29.06 3.60
C GLN A 119 -14.29 -30.08 4.75
N LYS A 120 -14.30 -29.64 6.01
CA LYS A 120 -14.46 -30.53 7.18
C LYS A 120 -15.81 -31.24 7.21
N SER A 121 -16.76 -30.73 6.45
CA SER A 121 -18.14 -31.21 6.39
C SER A 121 -18.42 -32.12 5.21
N ASP A 122 -17.44 -32.37 4.35
CA ASP A 122 -17.60 -33.07 3.07
C ASP A 122 -18.70 -32.44 2.20
N ILE A 123 -18.88 -31.12 2.28
CA ILE A 123 -19.84 -30.39 1.46
C ILE A 123 -19.20 -30.04 0.13
N HIS A 124 -19.67 -30.70 -0.91
CA HIS A 124 -19.31 -30.37 -2.28
C HIS A 124 -20.22 -29.27 -2.81
N VAL A 125 -19.67 -28.07 -2.89
CA VAL A 125 -20.32 -26.96 -3.59
C VAL A 125 -20.29 -27.27 -5.09
N ALA A 126 -21.45 -27.48 -5.71
CA ALA A 126 -21.54 -27.73 -7.15
C ALA A 126 -21.29 -26.43 -7.93
N LEU A 127 -20.07 -26.24 -8.41
CA LEU A 127 -19.64 -24.98 -9.01
C LEU A 127 -20.15 -24.87 -10.46
N PRO A 128 -20.90 -23.79 -10.82
CA PRO A 128 -21.24 -23.49 -12.20
C PRO A 128 -20.00 -23.21 -13.06
N SER A 129 -20.07 -23.50 -14.37
CA SER A 129 -19.01 -23.13 -15.32
C SER A 129 -18.79 -21.61 -15.37
N GLU A 130 -17.54 -21.19 -15.51
CA GLU A 130 -17.10 -19.77 -15.44
C GLU A 130 -17.85 -18.82 -16.38
N GLU A 131 -18.37 -19.30 -17.51
CA GLU A 131 -19.08 -18.47 -18.51
C GLU A 131 -20.39 -17.82 -18.01
N LYS A 132 -20.93 -18.19 -16.85
CA LYS A 132 -22.23 -17.68 -16.34
C LYS A 132 -22.26 -17.43 -14.83
N VAL A 133 -21.16 -17.00 -14.23
CA VAL A 133 -21.15 -16.70 -12.78
C VAL A 133 -21.75 -15.31 -12.52
N MET A 134 -22.98 -15.28 -12.02
CA MET A 134 -23.67 -14.06 -11.59
C MET A 134 -23.99 -14.09 -10.08
N LYS A 135 -24.24 -12.93 -9.47
CA LYS A 135 -24.64 -12.81 -8.05
C LYS A 135 -25.83 -13.69 -7.72
N ASP A 136 -26.84 -13.69 -8.59
CA ASP A 136 -28.07 -14.49 -8.44
C ASP A 136 -27.82 -16.00 -8.52
N THR A 137 -26.61 -16.43 -8.85
CA THR A 137 -26.20 -17.84 -8.87
C THR A 137 -25.32 -18.18 -7.66
N VAL A 138 -24.32 -17.34 -7.34
CA VAL A 138 -23.35 -17.63 -6.28
C VAL A 138 -23.97 -17.55 -4.88
N ASN A 139 -24.74 -16.50 -4.58
CA ASN A 139 -25.32 -16.35 -3.25
C ASN A 139 -26.27 -17.51 -2.89
N PRO A 140 -27.24 -17.88 -3.75
CA PRO A 140 -28.10 -19.03 -3.44
C PRO A 140 -27.33 -20.35 -3.34
N LEU A 141 -26.23 -20.51 -4.09
CA LEU A 141 -25.38 -21.69 -4.03
C LEU A 141 -24.71 -21.81 -2.65
N ILE A 142 -24.05 -20.76 -2.18
CA ILE A 142 -23.41 -20.76 -0.86
C ILE A 142 -24.44 -20.90 0.26
N GLU A 143 -25.57 -20.19 0.18
CA GLU A 143 -26.65 -20.32 1.16
C GLU A 143 -27.28 -21.72 1.19
N LYS A 144 -27.38 -22.39 0.03
CA LYS A 144 -27.86 -23.77 -0.03
C LYS A 144 -26.87 -24.71 0.65
N SER A 145 -25.58 -24.58 0.34
CA SER A 145 -24.52 -25.38 0.98
C SER A 145 -24.43 -25.14 2.50
N LEU A 146 -24.64 -23.90 2.96
CA LEU A 146 -24.73 -23.61 4.39
C LEU A 146 -25.97 -24.23 5.04
N ARG A 147 -27.12 -24.30 4.33
CA ARG A 147 -28.35 -24.94 4.83
C ARG A 147 -28.27 -26.45 4.92
N GLU A 148 -27.36 -27.09 4.18
CA GLU A 148 -27.07 -28.52 4.35
C GLU A 148 -26.46 -28.81 5.72
N LEU A 149 -25.82 -27.81 6.35
CA LEU A 149 -25.45 -27.84 7.76
C LEU A 149 -26.63 -27.35 8.58
N ASN A 150 -27.01 -28.12 9.61
CA ASN A 150 -27.85 -27.53 10.64
C ASN A 150 -27.07 -26.40 11.35
N GLN A 151 -27.78 -25.37 11.83
CA GLN A 151 -27.17 -24.16 12.37
C GLN A 151 -26.19 -24.44 13.53
N PHE A 152 -26.51 -25.41 14.38
CA PHE A 152 -25.68 -25.79 15.52
C PHE A 152 -24.34 -26.39 15.07
N ILE A 153 -24.38 -27.35 14.15
CA ILE A 153 -23.18 -27.97 13.56
C ILE A 153 -22.34 -26.94 12.83
N TYR A 154 -22.96 -26.02 12.08
CA TYR A 154 -22.24 -24.95 11.41
C TYR A 154 -21.45 -24.08 12.41
N GLN A 155 -22.11 -23.62 13.48
CA GLN A 155 -21.47 -22.78 14.50
C GLN A 155 -20.33 -23.51 15.22
N GLU A 156 -20.56 -24.76 15.65
CA GLU A 156 -19.54 -25.58 16.30
C GLU A 156 -18.32 -25.80 15.39
N ARG A 157 -18.56 -26.12 14.10
CA ARG A 157 -17.48 -26.33 13.13
C ARG A 157 -16.72 -25.04 12.86
N LEU A 158 -17.42 -23.92 12.70
CA LEU A 158 -16.81 -22.62 12.47
C LEU A 158 -15.90 -22.22 13.64
N GLU A 159 -16.38 -22.34 14.87
CA GLU A 159 -15.59 -22.07 16.07
C GLU A 159 -14.35 -22.97 16.14
N GLY A 160 -14.50 -24.25 15.81
CA GLY A 160 -13.38 -25.19 15.71
C GLY A 160 -12.34 -24.79 14.66
N MET A 161 -12.77 -24.32 13.47
CA MET A 161 -11.86 -23.87 12.41
C MET A 161 -11.16 -22.56 12.77
N GLN A 162 -11.86 -21.62 13.39
CA GLN A 162 -11.26 -20.38 13.89
C GLN A 162 -10.23 -20.67 14.97
N THR A 163 -10.57 -21.52 15.94
CA THR A 163 -9.64 -21.93 17.02
C THR A 163 -8.39 -22.57 16.43
N GLN A 164 -8.54 -23.49 15.48
CA GLN A 164 -7.41 -24.13 14.81
C GLN A 164 -6.54 -23.12 14.05
N PHE A 165 -7.15 -22.17 13.35
CA PHE A 165 -6.41 -21.12 12.64
C PHE A 165 -5.60 -20.24 13.59
N TYR A 166 -6.19 -19.75 14.68
CA TYR A 166 -5.47 -18.92 15.63
C TYR A 166 -4.38 -19.70 16.39
N GLN A 167 -4.56 -21.00 16.61
CA GLN A 167 -3.45 -21.86 17.05
C GLN A 167 -2.30 -21.85 16.03
N TRP A 168 -2.56 -21.90 14.73
CA TRP A 168 -1.51 -21.75 13.73
C TRP A 168 -0.85 -20.38 13.79
N VAL A 169 -1.61 -19.30 13.97
CA VAL A 169 -1.09 -17.92 14.14
C VAL A 169 -0.13 -17.83 15.32
N GLU A 170 -0.50 -18.38 16.48
CA GLU A 170 0.33 -18.37 17.70
C GLU A 170 1.63 -19.17 17.54
N HIS A 171 1.66 -20.16 16.65
CA HIS A 171 2.80 -21.06 16.44
C HIS A 171 3.58 -20.76 15.15
N VAL A 172 3.32 -19.63 14.49
CA VAL A 172 4.13 -19.20 13.33
C VAL A 172 5.57 -18.95 13.78
N ASP A 173 6.54 -19.39 12.97
CA ASP A 173 7.95 -19.14 13.24
C ASP A 173 8.25 -17.63 13.24
N ALA A 174 8.96 -17.15 14.28
CA ALA A 174 9.25 -15.73 14.45
C ALA A 174 10.08 -15.14 13.29
N LYS A 175 10.91 -15.96 12.62
CA LYS A 175 11.65 -15.55 11.44
C LYS A 175 10.71 -15.34 10.26
N ASP A 176 9.75 -16.23 10.04
CA ASP A 176 8.74 -16.07 8.98
C ASP A 176 7.93 -14.78 9.20
N VAL A 177 7.52 -14.50 10.44
CA VAL A 177 6.84 -13.23 10.78
C VAL A 177 7.74 -12.03 10.48
N ALA A 178 9.01 -12.07 10.89
CA ALA A 178 9.95 -10.98 10.66
C ALA A 178 10.23 -10.73 9.17
N ASP A 179 10.44 -11.79 8.39
CA ASP A 179 10.70 -11.71 6.95
C ASP A 179 9.50 -11.13 6.19
N VAL A 180 8.29 -11.54 6.57
CA VAL A 180 7.05 -11.00 5.98
C VAL A 180 6.80 -9.56 6.43
N PHE A 181 6.99 -9.27 7.72
CA PHE A 181 6.89 -7.92 8.26
C PHE A 181 7.79 -6.95 7.48
N GLN A 182 9.06 -7.28 7.26
CA GLN A 182 9.99 -6.43 6.52
C GLN A 182 9.49 -6.13 5.10
N LYS A 183 8.96 -7.14 4.39
CA LYS A 183 8.45 -6.97 3.02
C LYS A 183 7.21 -6.09 2.97
N VAL A 184 6.28 -6.29 3.90
CA VAL A 184 5.03 -5.51 3.99
C VAL A 184 5.35 -4.08 4.42
N ASP A 185 6.11 -3.91 5.49
CA ASP A 185 6.46 -2.61 6.07
C ASP A 185 7.24 -1.72 5.11
N ALA A 186 8.12 -2.32 4.28
CA ALA A 186 8.87 -1.61 3.25
C ALA A 186 7.99 -0.79 2.29
N ILE A 187 6.72 -1.18 2.11
CA ILE A 187 5.74 -0.44 1.30
C ILE A 187 4.73 0.30 2.16
N THR A 188 4.23 -0.30 3.24
CA THR A 188 3.15 0.32 4.03
C THR A 188 3.64 1.47 4.90
N LYS A 189 4.87 1.43 5.41
CA LYS A 189 5.44 2.53 6.18
C LYS A 189 5.55 3.84 5.38
N PRO A 190 6.14 3.87 4.16
CA PRO A 190 6.11 5.06 3.33
C PRO A 190 4.70 5.59 3.06
N ARG A 191 3.70 4.71 2.87
CA ARG A 191 2.29 5.12 2.69
C ARG A 191 1.78 5.88 3.91
N TYR A 192 1.92 5.30 5.10
CA TYR A 192 1.37 5.89 6.33
C TYR A 192 2.07 7.19 6.70
N LEU A 193 3.40 7.26 6.56
CA LEU A 193 4.14 8.49 6.76
C LEU A 193 3.71 9.59 5.78
N LEU A 194 3.42 9.23 4.53
CA LEU A 194 2.95 10.18 3.53
C LEU A 194 1.50 10.63 3.76
N GLU A 195 0.62 9.75 4.26
CA GLU A 195 -0.73 10.13 4.73
C GLU A 195 -0.65 11.14 5.86
N ASP A 196 0.21 10.89 6.85
CA ASP A 196 0.43 11.82 7.96
C ASP A 196 1.00 13.16 7.48
N TYR A 197 1.88 13.14 6.48
CA TYR A 197 2.39 14.36 5.83
C TYR A 197 1.28 15.14 5.10
N ILE A 198 0.41 14.46 4.35
CA ILE A 198 -0.74 15.09 3.67
C ILE A 198 -1.69 15.71 4.70
N LEU A 199 -2.00 15.00 5.78
CA LEU A 199 -2.86 15.54 6.86
C LEU A 199 -2.21 16.75 7.54
N HIS A 200 -0.88 16.74 7.71
CA HIS A 200 -0.14 17.88 8.23
C HIS A 200 -0.27 19.10 7.31
N LEU A 201 -0.08 18.93 6.00
CA LEU A 201 -0.27 19.98 5.00
C LEU A 201 -1.69 20.56 5.10
N GLU A 202 -2.71 19.69 5.07
CA GLU A 202 -4.12 20.11 5.09
C GLU A 202 -4.51 20.92 6.33
N ARG A 203 -3.89 20.63 7.49
CA ARG A 203 -4.17 21.30 8.76
C ARG A 203 -3.48 22.65 8.91
N ILE A 204 -2.23 22.78 8.46
CA ILE A 204 -1.42 23.97 8.76
C ILE A 204 -1.69 25.11 7.78
N LYS A 205 -2.24 24.84 6.59
CA LYS A 205 -2.61 25.78 5.51
C LYS A 205 -2.07 27.21 5.74
N LEU A 206 -0.78 27.38 5.43
CA LEU A 206 -0.09 28.65 5.61
C LEU A 206 -0.64 29.64 4.59
N LYS A 207 -1.12 30.80 5.07
CA LYS A 207 -1.77 31.81 4.22
C LYS A 207 -0.83 32.43 3.19
N ASP A 208 0.47 32.40 3.45
CA ASP A 208 1.51 33.03 2.62
C ASP A 208 2.41 32.01 1.91
N ASP A 209 1.97 30.76 1.80
CA ASP A 209 2.72 29.69 1.14
C ASP A 209 2.15 29.42 -0.26
N GLU A 210 2.72 30.09 -1.25
CA GLU A 210 2.31 29.98 -2.65
C GLU A 210 2.52 28.58 -3.23
N LEU A 211 3.44 27.79 -2.66
CA LEU A 211 3.78 26.44 -3.13
C LEU A 211 3.00 25.33 -2.41
N TYR A 212 2.26 25.66 -1.36
CA TYR A 212 1.44 24.72 -0.59
C TYR A 212 0.55 23.83 -1.47
N ALA A 213 -0.20 24.44 -2.39
CA ALA A 213 -1.14 23.71 -3.24
C ALA A 213 -0.41 22.70 -4.15
N THR A 214 0.76 23.08 -4.64
CA THR A 214 1.64 22.22 -5.46
C THR A 214 2.19 21.06 -4.63
N ARG A 215 2.66 21.31 -3.40
CA ARG A 215 3.13 20.25 -2.49
C ARG A 215 2.02 19.26 -2.16
N LEU A 216 0.83 19.74 -1.80
CA LEU A 216 -0.31 18.89 -1.50
C LEU A 216 -0.73 18.03 -2.71
N SER A 217 -0.77 18.64 -3.90
CA SER A 217 -1.07 17.91 -5.15
C SER A 217 -0.04 16.81 -5.44
N MET A 218 1.25 17.15 -5.32
CA MET A 218 2.35 16.21 -5.53
C MET A 218 2.33 15.07 -4.51
N ALA A 219 2.13 15.36 -3.23
CA ALA A 219 2.03 14.36 -2.17
C ALA A 219 0.86 13.39 -2.41
N ARG A 220 -0.31 13.90 -2.83
CA ARG A 220 -1.47 13.04 -3.17
C ARG A 220 -1.20 12.14 -4.37
N ARG A 221 -0.52 12.66 -5.41
CA ARG A 221 -0.11 11.84 -6.57
C ARG A 221 0.90 10.77 -6.17
N PHE A 222 1.86 11.13 -5.32
CA PHE A 222 2.84 10.20 -4.78
C PHE A 222 2.16 9.09 -3.95
N LEU A 223 1.18 9.46 -3.12
CA LEU A 223 0.41 8.50 -2.35
C LEU A 223 -0.38 7.56 -3.28
N GLY A 224 -1.02 8.11 -4.32
CA GLY A 224 -1.69 7.32 -5.35
C GLY A 224 -0.76 6.29 -6.00
N TYR A 225 0.45 6.70 -6.39
CA TYR A 225 1.48 5.79 -6.91
C TYR A 225 1.84 4.69 -5.91
N LEU A 226 2.08 5.04 -4.63
CA LEU A 226 2.43 4.07 -3.60
C LEU A 226 1.33 3.04 -3.36
N TYR A 227 0.05 3.42 -3.47
CA TYR A 227 -1.09 2.52 -3.32
C TYR A 227 -1.15 1.44 -4.42
N GLU A 228 -0.55 1.68 -5.58
CA GLU A 228 -0.47 0.71 -6.68
C GLU A 228 0.67 -0.31 -6.49
N GLN A 229 1.65 -0.01 -5.64
CA GLN A 229 2.83 -0.87 -5.46
C GLN A 229 2.56 -2.03 -4.49
N THR A 230 3.03 -3.24 -4.79
CA THR A 230 2.89 -4.39 -3.89
C THR A 230 4.22 -4.88 -3.32
N GLU A 231 5.34 -4.43 -3.88
CA GLU A 231 6.69 -4.81 -3.48
C GLU A 231 7.66 -3.63 -3.64
N LEU A 232 8.68 -3.55 -2.80
CA LEU A 232 9.70 -2.49 -2.85
C LEU A 232 10.86 -2.89 -3.78
N ALA A 233 10.61 -2.88 -5.08
CA ALA A 233 11.62 -3.06 -6.11
C ALA A 233 12.54 -1.82 -6.26
N ALA A 234 13.65 -1.98 -6.99
CA ALA A 234 14.67 -0.92 -7.12
C ALA A 234 14.14 0.35 -7.81
N ASP A 235 13.32 0.18 -8.84
CA ASP A 235 12.61 1.24 -9.54
C ASP A 235 11.61 1.95 -8.62
N VAL A 236 10.87 1.21 -7.78
CA VAL A 236 9.96 1.81 -6.79
C VAL A 236 10.72 2.69 -5.79
N LYS A 237 11.89 2.23 -5.32
CA LYS A 237 12.76 3.05 -4.45
C LYS A 237 13.23 4.33 -5.13
N GLU A 238 13.57 4.26 -6.41
CA GLU A 238 14.00 5.42 -7.19
C GLU A 238 12.84 6.43 -7.38
N VAL A 239 11.64 5.94 -7.68
CA VAL A 239 10.45 6.79 -7.81
C VAL A 239 10.09 7.44 -6.48
N ILE A 240 10.15 6.69 -5.36
CA ILE A 240 9.99 7.23 -4.01
C ILE A 240 10.99 8.37 -3.76
N ALA A 241 12.27 8.13 -4.00
CA ALA A 241 13.31 9.13 -3.80
C ALA A 241 13.08 10.38 -4.68
N THR A 242 12.64 10.18 -5.92
CA THR A 242 12.31 11.26 -6.86
C THR A 242 11.18 12.13 -6.33
N TYR A 243 10.06 11.55 -5.93
CA TYR A 243 8.93 12.30 -5.36
C TYR A 243 9.33 13.07 -4.11
N VAL A 244 10.05 12.43 -3.19
CA VAL A 244 10.47 13.08 -1.93
C VAL A 244 11.45 14.22 -2.22
N ASN A 245 12.37 14.07 -3.17
CA ASN A 245 13.28 15.15 -3.57
C ASN A 245 12.53 16.31 -4.25
N SER A 246 11.57 16.03 -5.14
CA SER A 246 10.73 17.08 -5.72
C SER A 246 9.91 17.81 -4.66
N LEU A 247 9.41 17.12 -3.63
CA LEU A 247 8.75 17.77 -2.50
C LEU A 247 9.69 18.68 -1.70
N ARG A 248 10.98 18.32 -1.57
CA ARG A 248 12.01 19.17 -0.94
C ARG A 248 12.32 20.43 -1.76
N GLU A 249 12.27 20.35 -3.08
CA GLU A 249 12.47 21.49 -3.98
C GLU A 249 11.35 22.53 -3.89
N LEU A 250 10.18 22.15 -3.40
CA LEU A 250 9.02 23.04 -3.22
C LEU A 250 9.04 23.83 -1.89
N HIS A 251 10.24 24.08 -1.37
CA HIS A 251 10.53 24.86 -0.16
C HIS A 251 9.63 24.51 1.05
N PRO A 252 9.57 23.23 1.47
CA PRO A 252 8.78 22.82 2.62
C PRO A 252 9.30 23.45 3.92
N GLY A 253 8.41 23.70 4.87
CA GLY A 253 8.79 24.17 6.20
C GLY A 253 9.62 23.14 6.99
N LYS A 254 10.27 23.56 8.08
CA LYS A 254 11.15 22.66 8.87
C LYS A 254 10.45 21.35 9.30
N GLY A 255 9.23 21.45 9.83
CA GLY A 255 8.47 20.26 10.25
C GLY A 255 8.01 19.35 9.10
N GLU A 256 7.92 19.88 7.88
CA GLU A 256 7.67 19.08 6.69
C GLU A 256 8.94 18.31 6.28
N VAL A 257 10.10 18.96 6.33
CA VAL A 257 11.39 18.33 5.99
C VAL A 257 11.68 17.13 6.88
N ASP A 258 11.46 17.25 8.19
CA ASP A 258 11.68 16.15 9.13
C ASP A 258 10.83 14.91 8.75
N ARG A 259 9.58 15.12 8.32
CA ARG A 259 8.69 14.05 7.83
C ARG A 259 9.14 13.45 6.49
N LEU A 260 9.60 14.28 5.57
CA LEU A 260 10.13 13.82 4.27
C LEU A 260 11.41 12.98 4.46
N ASP A 261 12.24 13.35 5.44
CA ASP A 261 13.46 12.61 5.78
C ASP A 261 13.14 11.22 6.38
N GLU A 262 12.02 11.07 7.09
CA GLU A 262 11.53 9.75 7.55
C GLU A 262 11.01 8.86 6.41
N ILE A 263 10.42 9.43 5.35
CA ILE A 263 9.90 8.68 4.20
C ILE A 263 11.05 8.18 3.32
N SER A 264 11.97 9.07 2.95
CA SER A 264 13.14 8.72 2.15
C SER A 264 14.25 9.71 2.46
N PRO A 265 15.27 9.32 3.23
CA PRO A 265 16.36 10.22 3.60
C PRO A 265 17.07 10.77 2.35
N PRO A 266 17.65 11.98 2.43
CA PRO A 266 18.41 12.54 1.32
C PRO A 266 19.61 11.64 1.00
N SER A 267 19.90 11.46 -0.30
CA SER A 267 21.14 10.83 -0.71
C SER A 267 22.35 11.64 -0.22
N THR A 268 23.52 11.01 -0.08
CA THR A 268 24.76 11.68 0.35
C THR A 268 25.12 12.90 -0.52
N LEU A 269 24.72 12.92 -1.80
CA LEU A 269 24.83 14.08 -2.70
C LEU A 269 23.85 15.21 -2.35
N ALA A 270 22.63 14.90 -1.92
CA ALA A 270 21.66 15.89 -1.45
C ALA A 270 22.08 16.52 -0.11
N HIS A 271 22.77 15.78 0.76
CA HIS A 271 23.44 16.36 1.94
C HIS A 271 24.46 17.43 1.55
N THR A 272 25.16 17.25 0.43
CA THR A 272 26.14 18.22 -0.08
C THR A 272 25.44 19.48 -0.60
N TRP A 273 24.31 19.33 -1.30
CA TRP A 273 23.50 20.47 -1.74
C TRP A 273 22.87 21.27 -0.60
N ARG A 274 22.44 20.62 0.50
CA ARG A 274 21.90 21.27 1.71
C ARG A 274 22.96 22.15 2.41
N TRP A 275 24.24 21.76 2.30
CA TRP A 275 25.38 22.60 2.72
C TRP A 275 25.65 23.74 1.74
N VAL A 276 25.58 23.50 0.43
CA VAL A 276 25.84 24.53 -0.59
C VAL A 276 24.76 25.62 -0.60
N THR A 277 23.48 25.27 -0.45
CA THR A 277 22.39 26.26 -0.32
C THR A 277 22.39 26.94 1.05
N GLY A 278 22.69 26.22 2.14
CA GLY A 278 22.82 26.79 3.48
C GLY A 278 23.99 27.77 3.65
N ILE A 279 25.14 27.48 3.02
CA ILE A 279 26.28 28.39 2.96
C ILE A 279 26.01 29.54 1.99
N GLY A 280 25.41 29.27 0.82
CA GLY A 280 25.09 30.30 -0.17
C GLY A 280 24.18 31.40 0.41
N VAL A 281 23.10 31.03 1.09
CA VAL A 281 22.17 32.00 1.70
C VAL A 281 22.82 32.77 2.86
N SER A 282 23.72 32.16 3.62
CA SER A 282 24.46 32.85 4.70
C SER A 282 25.58 33.75 4.19
N PHE A 283 26.20 33.42 3.06
CA PHE A 283 27.24 34.27 2.44
C PHE A 283 26.63 35.53 1.82
N PHE A 284 25.47 35.40 1.16
CA PHE A 284 24.77 36.56 0.60
C PHE A 284 24.14 37.45 1.67
N SER A 285 23.67 36.91 2.81
CA SER A 285 23.16 37.75 3.90
C SER A 285 24.25 38.51 4.67
N ILE A 286 25.49 37.99 4.71
CA ILE A 286 26.63 38.68 5.33
C ILE A 286 27.25 39.71 4.37
N VAL A 287 27.32 39.41 3.06
CA VAL A 287 27.90 40.34 2.07
C VAL A 287 26.91 41.43 1.64
N LEU A 288 25.59 41.21 1.75
CA LEU A 288 24.57 42.20 1.39
C LEU A 288 24.03 43.02 2.58
N HIS A 289 24.63 42.92 3.76
CA HIS A 289 24.18 43.72 4.91
C HIS A 289 24.51 45.23 4.79
N GLU A 290 25.06 45.70 3.67
CA GLU A 290 25.29 47.15 3.48
C GLU A 290 24.69 47.80 2.24
N LYS A 291 24.14 47.10 1.24
CA LYS A 291 23.51 47.81 0.08
C LYS A 291 22.32 47.08 -0.52
N THR A 292 21.22 47.81 -0.69
CA THR A 292 20.01 47.36 -1.38
C THR A 292 20.26 47.21 -2.88
N ILE A 293 19.72 46.12 -3.46
CA ILE A 293 19.80 45.77 -4.89
C ILE A 293 19.34 46.92 -5.82
N GLY A 294 18.53 47.86 -5.31
CA GLY A 294 18.13 49.07 -6.02
C GLY A 294 19.26 50.06 -6.34
N GLU A 295 20.35 50.08 -5.56
CA GLU A 295 21.52 50.95 -5.83
C GLU A 295 22.45 50.37 -6.91
N LEU A 296 22.37 49.05 -7.19
CA LEU A 296 23.23 48.39 -8.17
C LEU A 296 22.67 48.47 -9.60
N ILE A 297 21.36 48.71 -9.75
CA ILE A 297 20.66 48.71 -11.04
C ILE A 297 20.52 50.12 -11.62
N THR A 298 20.57 51.17 -10.78
CA THR A 298 20.69 52.57 -11.24
C THR A 298 22.16 52.92 -11.49
N GLY A 299 22.75 52.23 -12.47
CA GLY A 299 24.07 52.53 -12.98
C GLY A 299 24.22 54.02 -13.27
N THR A 300 25.12 54.66 -12.54
CA THR A 300 25.60 56.02 -12.75
C THR A 300 26.07 56.12 -14.19
N ALA A 301 25.31 56.83 -15.02
CA ALA A 301 25.74 57.16 -16.37
C ALA A 301 26.99 58.01 -16.28
N MET A 302 28.14 57.43 -16.62
CA MET A 302 29.34 58.19 -16.96
C MET A 302 29.05 59.00 -18.22
N THR A 303 29.08 60.32 -18.11
CA THR A 303 29.25 61.25 -19.24
C THR A 303 30.55 62.04 -19.04
N PHE A 304 31.60 61.64 -19.74
CA PHE A 304 32.74 62.46 -20.18
C PHE A 304 32.42 62.87 -21.63
N ASN A 305 32.59 64.06 -22.21
CA ASN A 305 33.31 65.33 -21.99
C ASN A 305 32.41 66.45 -22.63
N SER A 306 32.55 67.77 -22.45
CA SER A 306 33.76 68.60 -22.55
C SER A 306 33.47 70.09 -22.22
N ILE A 307 34.47 70.75 -21.62
CA ILE A 307 34.97 72.11 -21.92
C ILE A 307 34.27 73.35 -21.29
N ASP A 308 35.07 73.97 -20.39
CA ASP A 308 35.32 75.39 -20.11
C ASP A 308 34.18 76.37 -19.79
N THR A 309 34.17 76.91 -18.56
CA THR A 309 34.72 78.26 -18.26
C THR A 309 34.65 78.64 -16.76
N VAL A 310 35.83 78.89 -16.18
CA VAL A 310 36.27 80.08 -15.39
C VAL A 310 35.33 80.74 -14.33
N ASN A 311 35.85 80.75 -13.08
CA ASN A 311 35.80 81.77 -12.00
C ASN A 311 34.51 82.61 -11.75
N SER A 312 34.01 82.64 -10.51
CA SER A 312 34.52 83.55 -9.45
C SER A 312 33.60 83.59 -8.22
N GLU A 313 34.22 83.80 -7.07
CA GLU A 313 33.67 84.24 -5.79
C GLU A 313 32.60 85.35 -5.83
N LEU A 314 31.71 85.36 -4.83
CA LEU A 314 31.29 86.50 -3.97
C LEU A 314 29.89 86.19 -3.39
N LYS A 315 29.75 85.83 -2.11
CA LYS A 315 29.55 86.78 -0.98
C LYS A 315 28.75 88.04 -1.37
N LYS A 316 27.42 87.97 -1.17
CA LYS A 316 26.69 88.84 -0.23
C LYS A 316 25.28 88.30 0.00
#